data_AF-A0A0J6SG64-F1
#
_entry.id   AF-A0A0J6SG64-F1
#
_cell.length_a   1.000
_cell.length_b   1.000
_cell.length_c   1.000
_cell.angle_alpha   90.00
_cell.angle_beta   90.00
_cell.angle_gamma   90.00
#
_symmetry.space_group_name_H-M   'P 1'
#
loop_
_entity.id
_entity.type
_entity.pdbx_description
1 polymer ?
#
loop_
_entity_poly.entity_id
_entity_poly.type
_entity_poly.pdbx_seq_one_letter_code
_entity_poly.pdbx_strand_id
1 'polypeptide(L)'
;MPIRREQHITRQMLRNEPDTLWVFGDNLLQRGLGGHARESRGEPNAVGIPTKRLPTLQRGSYFADSDADLEAFLTAAEWPLRRLEDHLRSGGAVVWPAAGIGTGQADLERKAPRIWASLERARKRLEAL
;
A
#
# COMPACT_ATOMS: atom_id res chain seq x y z
N MET A 1 -16.92 6.85 8.63
CA MET A 1 -15.79 6.62 7.70
C MET A 1 -14.94 5.49 8.27
N PRO A 2 -14.98 4.29 7.68
CA PRO A 2 -14.26 3.11 8.18
C PRO A 2 -12.73 3.19 8.01
N ILE A 3 -12.22 4.19 7.28
CA ILE A 3 -10.77 4.41 7.11
C ILE A 3 -10.25 5.41 8.14
N ARG A 4 -9.38 4.94 9.03
CA ARG A 4 -8.61 5.78 9.97
C ARG A 4 -7.24 6.09 9.39
N ARG A 5 -6.77 7.33 9.59
CA ARG A 5 -5.40 7.74 9.20
C ARG A 5 -4.48 7.74 10.40
N GLU A 6 -3.32 7.12 10.25
CA GLU A 6 -2.33 7.01 11.33
C GLU A 6 -0.95 7.51 10.87
N GLN A 7 -0.30 8.33 11.69
CA GLN A 7 1.04 8.85 11.40
C GLN A 7 2.12 7.81 11.69
N HIS A 8 1.96 7.05 12.78
CA HIS A 8 2.95 6.07 13.22
C HIS A 8 2.30 4.70 13.37
N ILE A 9 2.69 3.77 12.51
CA ILE A 9 2.16 2.40 12.52
C ILE A 9 3.24 1.47 13.06
N THR A 10 2.92 0.70 14.10
CA THR A 10 3.81 -0.29 14.70
C THR A 10 3.22 -1.69 14.62
N ARG A 11 4.07 -2.71 14.64
CA ARG A 11 3.61 -4.11 14.63
C ARG A 11 2.66 -4.43 15.79
N GLN A 12 2.88 -3.84 16.96
CA GLN A 12 2.02 -4.06 18.12
C GLN A 12 0.60 -3.53 17.88
N MET A 13 0.44 -2.41 17.17
CA MET A 13 -0.88 -1.87 16.83
C MET A 13 -1.67 -2.85 15.93
N LEU A 14 -1.00 -3.45 14.95
CA LEU A 14 -1.60 -4.49 14.10
C LEU A 14 -2.10 -5.66 14.93
N ARG A 15 -1.29 -6.13 15.89
CA ARG A 15 -1.63 -7.26 16.76
C ARG A 15 -2.74 -6.95 17.75
N ASN A 16 -2.84 -5.71 18.19
CA ASN A 16 -3.89 -5.25 19.10
C ASN A 16 -5.24 -5.11 18.41
N GLU A 17 -5.26 -4.96 17.09
CA GLU A 17 -6.47 -4.79 16.28
C GLU A 17 -6.53 -5.83 15.15
N PRO A 18 -6.66 -7.13 15.47
CA PRO A 18 -6.55 -8.22 14.50
C PRO A 18 -7.60 -8.18 13.39
N ASP A 19 -8.78 -7.60 13.67
CA ASP A 19 -9.88 -7.47 12.71
C ASP A 19 -9.78 -6.22 11.83
N THR A 20 -8.81 -5.33 12.08
CA THR A 20 -8.58 -4.13 11.27
C THR A 20 -7.50 -4.40 10.24
N LEU A 21 -7.72 -4.01 8.98
CA LEU A 21 -6.69 -4.13 7.94
C LEU A 21 -5.76 -2.90 7.93
N TRP A 22 -4.45 -3.15 7.89
CA TRP A 22 -3.42 -2.11 7.96
C TRP A 22 -2.64 -2.01 6.65
N VAL A 23 -2.75 -0.86 6.00
CA VAL A 23 -2.14 -0.63 4.67
C VAL A 23 -0.71 -0.14 4.82
N PHE A 24 0.19 -0.66 3.99
CA PHE A 24 1.57 -0.16 3.91
C PHE A 24 2.13 -0.26 2.48
N GLY A 25 3.19 0.51 2.20
CA GLY A 25 3.91 0.45 0.93
C GLY A 25 4.81 -0.79 0.86
N ASP A 26 4.64 -1.58 -0.19
CA ASP A 26 5.40 -2.80 -0.48
C ASP A 26 6.22 -2.66 -1.78
N ASN A 27 7.02 -3.68 -2.10
CA ASN A 27 7.65 -3.93 -3.37
C ASN A 27 7.06 -5.17 -4.05
N LEU A 28 7.18 -5.29 -5.37
CA LEU A 28 6.66 -6.43 -6.13
C LEU A 28 7.15 -7.79 -5.63
N LEU A 29 8.36 -7.87 -5.05
CA LEU A 29 8.91 -9.13 -4.54
C LEU A 29 8.41 -9.47 -3.13
N GLN A 30 7.70 -8.57 -2.45
CA GLN A 30 7.23 -8.73 -1.06
C GLN A 30 8.36 -9.11 -0.08
N ARG A 31 9.58 -8.61 -0.31
CA ARG A 31 10.79 -8.95 0.46
C ARG A 31 11.44 -7.74 1.13
N GLY A 32 12.35 -8.03 2.06
CA GLY A 32 13.05 -7.01 2.87
C GLY A 32 12.18 -6.48 4.02
N LEU A 33 12.74 -5.61 4.86
CA LEU A 33 12.06 -5.02 6.01
C LEU A 33 12.40 -3.52 6.16
N GLY A 34 12.56 -2.82 5.03
CA GLY A 34 12.82 -1.38 5.04
C GLY A 34 11.53 -0.57 5.24
N GLY A 35 11.60 0.53 5.99
CA GLY A 35 10.46 1.41 6.25
C GLY A 35 9.31 0.68 6.99
N HIS A 36 8.06 0.97 6.62
CA HIS A 36 6.88 0.38 7.27
C HIS A 36 6.76 -1.14 7.08
N ALA A 37 7.44 -1.73 6.08
CA ALA A 37 7.45 -3.17 5.90
C ALA A 37 8.00 -3.91 7.13
N ARG A 38 8.91 -3.30 7.91
CA ARG A 38 9.40 -3.88 9.18
C ARG A 38 8.27 -4.12 10.16
N GLU A 39 7.36 -3.16 10.27
CA GLU A 39 6.28 -3.18 11.24
C GLU A 39 5.11 -4.02 10.75
N SER A 40 4.76 -3.93 9.46
CA SER A 40 3.54 -4.54 8.93
C SER A 40 3.73 -5.92 8.28
N ARG A 41 4.85 -6.18 7.60
CA ARG A 41 4.98 -7.40 6.79
C ARG A 41 4.99 -8.67 7.65
N GLY A 42 4.20 -9.65 7.22
CA GLY A 42 4.06 -10.96 7.87
C GLY A 42 2.91 -11.00 8.88
N GLU A 43 2.31 -9.87 9.24
CA GLU A 43 1.11 -9.85 10.07
C GLU A 43 -0.13 -10.17 9.21
N PRO A 44 -1.07 -10.99 9.70
CA PRO A 44 -2.18 -11.51 8.90
C PRO A 44 -3.14 -10.42 8.42
N ASN A 45 -3.23 -9.32 9.17
CA ASN A 45 -4.08 -8.17 8.88
C ASN A 45 -3.34 -7.03 8.17
N ALA A 46 -2.09 -7.22 7.74
CA ALA A 46 -1.39 -6.27 6.91
C ALA A 46 -1.73 -6.43 5.42
N VAL A 47 -1.84 -5.31 4.71
CA VAL A 47 -2.12 -5.23 3.27
C VAL A 47 -1.04 -4.38 2.59
N GLY A 48 -0.15 -5.05 1.87
CA GLY A 48 0.93 -4.40 1.12
C GLY A 48 0.47 -3.95 -0.25
N ILE A 49 0.58 -2.65 -0.54
CA ILE A 49 0.33 -2.09 -1.87
C ILE A 49 1.67 -1.89 -2.57
N PRO A 50 1.87 -2.40 -3.80
CA PRO A 50 3.15 -2.27 -4.50
C PRO A 50 3.43 -0.80 -4.82
N THR A 51 4.53 -0.27 -4.29
CA THR A 51 4.99 1.12 -4.51
C THR A 51 6.38 1.19 -5.15
N LYS A 52 7.03 0.04 -5.32
CA LYS A 52 8.31 -0.09 -6.04
C LYS A 52 8.51 -1.52 -6.56
N ARG A 53 9.51 -1.73 -7.42
CA ARG A 53 9.86 -3.04 -7.98
C ARG A 53 10.63 -3.91 -6.98
N LEU A 54 11.72 -3.39 -6.43
CA LEU A 54 12.69 -4.15 -5.63
C LEU A 54 12.86 -3.56 -4.22
N PRO A 55 13.27 -4.36 -3.22
CA PRO A 55 13.39 -3.90 -1.84
C PRO A 55 14.56 -2.93 -1.59
N THR A 56 15.52 -2.83 -2.49
CA THR A 56 16.70 -1.97 -2.31
C THR A 56 16.41 -0.49 -2.63
N LEU A 57 17.40 0.38 -2.43
CA LEU A 57 17.33 1.82 -2.71
C LEU A 57 17.99 2.21 -4.04
N GLN A 58 18.44 1.23 -4.83
CA GLN A 58 19.05 1.50 -6.12
C GLN A 58 18.03 2.09 -7.09
N ARG A 59 18.47 2.96 -8.01
CA ARG A 59 17.60 3.64 -8.97
C ARG A 59 16.65 2.70 -9.72
N GLY A 60 17.13 1.54 -10.16
CA GLY A 60 16.32 0.53 -10.87
C GLY A 60 15.30 -0.21 -10.02
N SER A 61 15.25 0.07 -8.71
CA SER A 61 14.29 -0.55 -7.77
C SER A 61 12.94 0.14 -7.77
N TYR A 62 12.86 1.38 -8.24
CA TYR A 62 11.63 2.16 -8.27
C TYR A 62 10.88 1.92 -9.58
N PHE A 63 9.56 2.13 -9.53
CA PHE A 63 8.79 2.23 -10.75
C PHE A 63 9.19 3.47 -11.55
N ALA A 64 9.04 3.37 -12.86
CA ALA A 64 9.10 4.43 -13.85
C ALA A 64 7.73 4.55 -14.52
N ASP A 65 7.48 5.66 -15.21
CA ASP A 65 6.23 5.87 -15.95
C ASP A 65 6.19 5.10 -17.29
N SER A 66 6.39 3.79 -17.26
CA SER A 66 6.34 2.91 -18.42
C SER A 66 5.10 2.01 -18.40
N ASP A 67 4.72 1.49 -19.57
CA ASP A 67 3.56 0.60 -19.68
C ASP A 67 3.78 -0.71 -18.91
N ALA A 68 4.99 -1.27 -18.99
CA ALA A 68 5.35 -2.47 -18.24
C ALA A 68 5.22 -2.30 -16.72
N ASP A 69 5.57 -1.12 -16.19
CA ASP A 69 5.43 -0.84 -14.76
C ASP A 69 3.99 -0.60 -14.35
N LEU A 70 3.24 0.09 -15.20
CA LEU A 70 1.81 0.28 -14.99
C LEU A 70 1.08 -1.06 -14.96
N GLU A 71 1.35 -1.94 -15.93
CA GLU A 71 0.79 -3.29 -15.99
C GLU A 71 1.18 -4.10 -14.74
N ALA A 72 2.48 -4.15 -14.40
CA ALA A 72 2.95 -4.87 -13.23
C ALA A 72 2.31 -4.36 -11.92
N PHE A 73 2.13 -3.04 -11.79
CA PHE A 73 1.41 -2.45 -10.66
C PHE A 73 -0.06 -2.87 -10.64
N LEU A 74 -0.79 -2.72 -11.76
CA LEU A 74 -2.22 -3.01 -11.82
C LEU A 74 -2.50 -4.48 -11.48
N THR A 75 -1.71 -5.41 -12.04
CA THR A 75 -1.82 -6.83 -11.74
C THR A 75 -1.51 -7.11 -10.27
N ALA A 76 -0.41 -6.58 -9.73
CA ALA A 76 -0.01 -6.85 -8.35
C ALA A 76 -0.90 -6.16 -7.30
N ALA A 77 -1.53 -5.04 -7.64
CA ALA A 77 -2.39 -4.28 -6.74
C ALA A 77 -3.84 -4.77 -6.73
N GLU A 78 -4.27 -5.59 -7.70
CA GLU A 78 -5.66 -6.05 -7.82
C GLU A 78 -6.14 -6.74 -6.53
N TRP A 79 -5.44 -7.80 -6.09
CA TRP A 79 -5.87 -8.56 -4.92
C TRP A 79 -5.81 -7.75 -3.61
N PRO A 80 -4.72 -7.01 -3.31
CA PRO A 80 -4.68 -6.14 -2.13
C PRO A 80 -5.82 -5.11 -2.09
N LEU A 81 -6.12 -4.47 -3.23
CA LEU A 81 -7.19 -3.47 -3.30
C LEU A 81 -8.57 -4.11 -3.13
N ARG A 82 -8.82 -5.26 -3.79
CA ARG A 82 -10.06 -6.02 -3.64
C ARG A 82 -10.29 -6.45 -2.19
N ARG A 83 -9.24 -6.94 -1.51
CA ARG A 83 -9.31 -7.30 -0.09
C ARG A 83 -9.74 -6.13 0.79
N LEU A 84 -9.25 -4.92 0.52
CA LEU A 84 -9.66 -3.72 1.25
C LEU A 84 -11.10 -3.34 0.93
N GLU A 85 -11.50 -3.36 -0.35
CA GLU A 85 -12.87 -3.06 -0.78
C GLU A 85 -13.89 -4.02 -0.12
N ASP A 86 -13.62 -5.33 -0.14
CA ASP A 86 -14.50 -6.34 0.45
C ASP A 86 -14.61 -6.18 1.97
N HIS A 87 -13.49 -5.94 2.65
CA HIS A 87 -13.46 -5.74 4.10
C HIS A 87 -14.25 -4.48 4.52
N LEU A 88 -14.09 -3.38 3.79
CA LEU A 88 -14.84 -2.15 4.05
C LEU A 88 -16.35 -2.36 3.82
N ARG A 89 -16.73 -3.04 2.74
CA ARG A 89 -18.14 -3.35 2.45
C ARG A 89 -18.78 -4.25 3.50
N SER A 90 -18.00 -5.11 4.16
CA SER A 90 -18.48 -5.91 5.30
C SER A 90 -18.51 -5.14 6.62
N GLY A 91 -18.27 -3.82 6.62
CA GLY A 91 -18.24 -2.98 7.82
C GLY A 91 -16.92 -3.02 8.59
N GLY A 92 -15.87 -3.61 8.01
CA GLY A 92 -14.54 -3.68 8.58
C GLY A 92 -13.81 -2.34 8.61
N ALA A 93 -12.79 -2.24 9.45
CA ALA A 93 -11.98 -1.03 9.60
C ALA A 93 -10.66 -1.15 8.83
N VAL A 94 -10.23 -0.04 8.23
CA VAL A 94 -8.94 0.05 7.56
C VAL A 94 -8.11 1.17 8.17
N VAL A 95 -6.84 0.92 8.43
CA VAL A 95 -5.87 1.96 8.75
C VAL A 95 -4.99 2.25 7.54
N TRP A 96 -5.00 3.52 7.13
CA TRP A 96 -4.19 4.04 6.04
C TRP A 96 -3.11 4.99 6.58
N PRO A 97 -1.84 4.89 6.15
CA PRO A 97 -0.81 5.82 6.62
C PRO A 97 -1.17 7.28 6.27
N ALA A 98 -1.08 8.18 7.25
CA ALA A 98 -1.44 9.59 7.06
C ALA A 98 -0.58 10.28 5.99
N ALA A 99 0.68 9.85 5.83
CA ALA A 99 1.58 10.30 4.77
C ALA A 99 1.22 9.79 3.36
N GLY A 100 0.21 8.92 3.24
CA GLY A 100 -0.17 8.26 2.00
C GLY A 100 0.68 7.03 1.67
N ILE A 101 0.31 6.37 0.57
CA ILE A 101 1.03 5.21 0.01
C ILE A 101 1.65 5.62 -1.31
N GLY A 102 2.91 5.24 -1.55
CA GLY A 102 3.63 5.64 -2.76
C GLY A 102 4.29 7.02 -2.69
N THR A 103 4.21 7.68 -1.52
CA THR A 103 4.92 8.92 -1.21
C THR A 103 6.34 8.63 -0.68
N GLY A 104 7.08 9.68 -0.29
CA GLY A 104 8.41 9.54 0.29
C GLY A 104 9.41 8.94 -0.69
N GLN A 105 10.09 7.85 -0.31
CA GLN A 105 11.13 7.23 -1.15
C GLN A 105 10.60 6.68 -2.47
N ALA A 106 9.36 6.16 -2.49
CA ALA A 106 8.76 5.65 -3.71
C ALA A 106 8.58 6.78 -4.74
N ASP A 107 8.06 7.93 -4.28
CA ASP A 107 7.87 9.15 -5.07
C ASP A 107 7.14 8.89 -6.40
N LEU A 108 6.03 8.14 -6.32
CA LEU A 108 5.28 7.72 -7.50
C LEU A 108 4.74 8.92 -8.28
N GLU A 109 4.35 9.99 -7.61
CA GLU A 109 3.87 11.21 -8.26
C GLU A 109 4.84 11.74 -9.31
N ARG A 110 6.15 11.69 -9.02
CA ARG A 110 7.19 12.17 -9.95
C ARG A 110 7.75 11.07 -10.84
N LYS A 111 7.97 9.86 -10.30
CA LYS A 111 8.65 8.77 -11.03
C LYS A 111 7.71 7.97 -11.93
N ALA A 112 6.45 7.82 -11.53
CA ALA A 112 5.45 7.00 -12.20
C ALA A 112 4.03 7.59 -12.04
N PRO A 113 3.76 8.82 -12.53
CA PRO A 113 2.50 9.53 -12.35
C PRO A 113 1.26 8.73 -12.77
N ARG A 114 1.34 7.83 -13.75
CA ARG A 114 0.20 6.97 -14.14
C ARG A 114 -0.14 5.95 -13.07
N ILE A 115 0.86 5.40 -12.38
CA ILE A 115 0.67 4.53 -11.22
C ILE A 115 0.09 5.33 -10.06
N TRP A 116 0.66 6.51 -9.77
CA TRP A 116 0.15 7.42 -8.74
C TRP A 116 -1.33 7.75 -8.93
N ALA A 117 -1.72 8.14 -10.16
CA ALA A 117 -3.10 8.44 -10.49
C ALA A 117 -4.03 7.23 -10.31
N SER A 118 -3.58 6.02 -10.67
CA SER A 118 -4.34 4.78 -10.46
C SER A 118 -4.52 4.47 -8.97
N LEU A 119 -3.46 4.62 -8.17
CA LEU A 119 -3.50 4.43 -6.72
C LEU A 119 -4.43 5.43 -6.04
N GLU A 120 -4.36 6.71 -6.40
CA GLU A 120 -5.22 7.75 -5.83
C GLU A 120 -6.70 7.57 -6.22
N ARG A 121 -6.98 7.10 -7.44
CA ARG A 121 -8.34 6.68 -7.82
C ARG A 121 -8.83 5.52 -6.95
N ALA A 122 -7.99 4.52 -6.69
CA ALA A 122 -8.35 3.41 -5.82
C ALA A 122 -8.60 3.87 -4.37
N ARG A 123 -7.72 4.71 -3.82
CA ARG A 123 -7.88 5.29 -2.48
C ARG A 123 -9.20 6.06 -2.36
N LYS A 124 -9.54 6.91 -3.34
CA LYS A 124 -10.81 7.66 -3.34
C LYS A 124 -12.03 6.74 -3.41
N ARG A 125 -11.96 5.63 -4.16
CA ARG A 125 -13.05 4.63 -4.17
C ARG A 125 -13.21 3.96 -2.81
N LEU A 126 -12.10 3.57 -2.16
CA LEU A 126 -12.13 2.99 -0.83
C LEU A 126 -12.72 3.96 0.22
N GLU A 127 -12.39 5.25 0.14
CA GLU A 127 -12.93 6.28 1.04
C GLU A 127 -14.43 6.54 0.85
N ALA A 128 -15.01 6.12 -0.26
CA ALA A 128 -16.43 6.27 -0.57
C ALA A 128 -17.28 5.03 -0.18
N LEU A 129 -16.65 3.97 0.34
CA LEU A 129 -17.30 2.78 0.91
C LEU A 129 -17.57 2.99 2.42
#